data_AF-A0A9P7CZN6-F1
#
_entry.id   AF-A0A9P7CZN6-F1
#
_cell.length_a   1.000
_cell.length_b   1.000
_cell.length_c   1.000
_cell.angle_alpha   90.00
_cell.angle_beta   90.00
_cell.angle_gamma   90.00
#
_symmetry.space_group_name_H-M   'P 1'
#
loop_
_entity.id
_entity.type
_entity.pdbx_description
1 polymer ?
#
loop_
_entity_poly.entity_id
_entity_poly.type
_entity_poly.pdbx_seq_one_letter_code
_entity_poly.pdbx_strand_id
1 'polypeptide(L)'
;MCHITITLVQLPPELLYLILSPLDAYDLVRARQTCKALKAMIDNSEMLQYVIDLSYFQMIPMGTSEIDMPPVIRRKRLRQHDAAWQRIEYKQKCTLPSTMLGPIFEFSGGIYGSAGEDYIHFTRLPSATDSNDLHCWSHPVDATTSVDFTFCAAQDLLVVVAYSPDPQTHAYDIHLRSLTTNDVHTDAAQPILKALDKDIMDREIIQPTGHVDIQIMGNYISMLLWNIVMVGDYMQMWDWKSKNGYQFVLWFHNGINDCSFIAEDKFLVLDSRGTMEIYYVADKSKPPQCTAKLSLPSLMSHVAYTEAFTGENIIPGSMLPYSRKSYQPTCSFHPSTNDQLIAIHVSVTGTMYENTIDFHRYSFFVLRSAILELESLFAKTHGQPTFNGPKLLWSTWGPQHTTWFRVQRNEDWQSSLYGFRVVEPINDPPEVSREPRRLRIRDFNPHIARNYHAQDKSDWRGRLVEGELTSTISCPFTEPLGSALPYREIVSEELFDVDDTLMDESRILLLKKDEFDELRKIDVLVF
;
A
#
# COMPACT_ATOMS: atom_id res chain seq x y z
N MET A 1 -13.65 -25.55 -56.72
CA MET A 1 -13.18 -25.68 -55.31
C MET A 1 -14.08 -24.80 -54.47
N CYS A 2 -14.98 -25.39 -53.67
CA CYS A 2 -15.77 -24.60 -52.72
C CYS A 2 -14.86 -24.25 -51.54
N HIS A 3 -14.55 -22.96 -51.35
CA HIS A 3 -13.99 -22.48 -50.09
C HIS A 3 -15.07 -22.65 -49.02
N ILE A 4 -14.91 -23.65 -48.16
CA ILE A 4 -15.74 -23.81 -46.97
C ILE A 4 -15.25 -22.76 -45.98
N THR A 5 -15.99 -21.66 -45.87
CA THR A 5 -15.78 -20.67 -44.81
C THR A 5 -16.28 -21.28 -43.50
N ILE A 6 -15.37 -21.85 -42.70
CA ILE A 6 -15.70 -22.32 -41.36
C ILE A 6 -15.95 -21.07 -40.51
N THR A 7 -17.19 -20.91 -40.04
CA THR A 7 -17.50 -19.85 -39.08
C THR A 7 -17.04 -20.28 -37.70
N LEU A 8 -16.40 -19.38 -36.94
CA LEU A 8 -15.80 -19.68 -35.62
C LEU A 8 -16.74 -20.49 -34.71
N VAL A 9 -18.03 -20.17 -34.71
CA VAL A 9 -19.08 -20.81 -33.89
C VAL A 9 -19.47 -22.23 -34.31
N GLN A 10 -18.98 -22.72 -35.45
CA GLN A 10 -19.18 -24.10 -35.90
C GLN A 10 -18.09 -25.05 -35.39
N LEU A 11 -17.06 -24.52 -34.73
CA LEU A 11 -16.03 -25.34 -34.09
C LEU A 11 -16.61 -26.10 -32.87
N PRO A 12 -16.10 -27.30 -32.58
CA PRO A 12 -16.42 -28.00 -31.34
C PRO A 12 -16.15 -27.15 -30.08
N PRO A 13 -16.92 -27.33 -29.00
CA PRO A 13 -16.75 -26.61 -27.73
C PRO A 13 -15.32 -26.61 -27.19
N GLU A 14 -14.58 -27.71 -27.37
CA GLU A 14 -13.19 -27.85 -26.93
C GLU A 14 -12.25 -26.90 -27.67
N LEU A 15 -12.45 -26.74 -28.99
CA LEU A 15 -11.67 -25.80 -29.79
C LEU A 15 -12.06 -24.36 -29.49
N LEU A 16 -13.36 -24.09 -29.31
CA LEU A 16 -13.82 -22.78 -28.86
C LEU A 16 -13.20 -22.41 -27.51
N TYR A 17 -13.14 -23.35 -26.57
CA TYR A 17 -12.48 -23.13 -25.28
C TYR A 17 -10.99 -22.84 -25.45
N LEU A 18 -10.26 -23.59 -26.28
CA LEU A 18 -8.83 -23.34 -26.54
C LEU A 18 -8.56 -21.98 -27.20
N ILE A 19 -9.53 -21.45 -27.97
CA ILE A 19 -9.44 -20.12 -28.58
C ILE A 19 -9.75 -19.02 -27.56
N LEU A 20 -10.67 -19.27 -26.63
CA LEU A 20 -11.10 -18.31 -25.62
C LEU A 20 -10.18 -18.28 -24.39
N SER A 21 -9.55 -19.41 -24.04
CA SER A 21 -8.71 -19.53 -22.85
C SER A 21 -7.51 -18.57 -22.75
N PRO A 22 -6.84 -18.13 -23.84
CA PRO A 22 -5.77 -17.14 -23.75
C PRO A 22 -6.27 -15.70 -23.64
N LEU A 23 -7.57 -15.44 -23.77
CA LEU A 23 -8.13 -14.09 -23.69
C LEU A 23 -8.18 -13.61 -22.24
N ASP A 24 -7.96 -12.31 -22.06
CA ASP A 24 -8.18 -11.67 -20.76
C ASP A 24 -9.68 -11.52 -20.45
N ALA A 25 -9.99 -11.11 -19.22
CA ALA A 25 -11.38 -10.93 -18.80
C ALA A 25 -12.14 -9.90 -19.64
N TYR A 26 -11.49 -8.85 -20.14
CA TYR A 26 -12.14 -7.81 -20.94
C TYR A 26 -12.52 -8.35 -22.32
N ASP A 27 -11.62 -9.06 -22.97
CA ASP A 27 -11.86 -9.69 -24.26
C ASP A 27 -12.85 -10.84 -24.15
N LEU A 28 -12.85 -11.60 -23.05
CA LEU A 28 -13.90 -12.57 -22.76
C LEU A 28 -15.27 -11.90 -22.61
N VAL A 29 -15.39 -10.81 -21.86
CA VAL A 29 -16.65 -10.08 -21.70
C VAL A 29 -17.12 -9.49 -23.03
N ARG A 30 -16.21 -8.98 -23.88
CA ARG A 30 -16.54 -8.53 -25.24
C ARG A 30 -17.00 -9.68 -26.12
N ALA A 31 -16.28 -10.80 -26.13
CA ALA A 31 -16.64 -12.00 -26.88
C ALA A 31 -18.03 -12.53 -26.47
N ARG A 32 -18.34 -12.49 -25.17
CA ARG A 32 -19.66 -12.85 -24.60
C ARG A 32 -20.81 -12.00 -25.16
N GLN A 33 -20.54 -10.78 -25.62
CA GLN A 33 -21.56 -9.88 -26.20
C GLN A 33 -21.78 -10.08 -27.71
N THR A 34 -20.90 -10.83 -28.39
CA THR A 34 -20.94 -10.95 -29.86
C THR A 34 -22.05 -11.87 -30.37
N CYS A 35 -22.22 -13.05 -29.77
CA CYS A 35 -23.25 -14.02 -30.18
C CYS A 35 -23.65 -14.97 -29.05
N LYS A 36 -24.81 -15.62 -29.20
CA LYS A 36 -25.36 -16.56 -28.20
C LYS A 36 -24.47 -17.78 -27.97
N ALA A 37 -23.76 -18.27 -29.01
CA ALA A 37 -22.90 -19.44 -28.90
C ALA A 37 -21.67 -19.16 -28.03
N LEU A 38 -20.95 -18.06 -28.30
CA LEU A 38 -19.81 -17.63 -27.48
C LEU A 38 -20.25 -17.25 -26.06
N LYS A 39 -21.40 -16.59 -25.92
CA LYS A 39 -22.02 -16.34 -24.63
C LYS A 39 -22.22 -17.62 -23.82
N ALA A 40 -22.84 -18.64 -24.42
CA ALA A 40 -23.09 -19.91 -23.76
C ALA A 40 -21.79 -20.64 -23.40
N MET A 41 -20.79 -20.64 -24.27
CA MET A 41 -19.47 -21.22 -23.98
C MET A 41 -18.78 -20.56 -22.79
N ILE A 42 -18.82 -19.22 -22.74
CA ILE A 42 -18.21 -18.46 -21.65
C ILE A 42 -19.00 -18.63 -20.35
N ASP A 43 -20.33 -18.60 -20.41
CA ASP A 43 -21.21 -18.73 -19.24
C ASP A 43 -21.18 -20.12 -18.61
N ASN A 44 -21.00 -21.18 -19.42
CA ASN A 44 -20.97 -22.56 -18.95
C ASN A 44 -19.56 -23.06 -18.60
N SER A 45 -18.51 -22.28 -18.86
CA SER A 45 -17.13 -22.65 -18.51
C SER A 45 -16.73 -22.03 -17.19
N GLU A 46 -16.60 -22.85 -16.14
CA GLU A 46 -16.18 -22.38 -14.82
C GLU A 46 -14.80 -21.72 -14.83
N MET A 47 -13.89 -22.17 -15.71
CA MET A 47 -12.56 -21.56 -15.82
C MET A 47 -12.63 -20.16 -16.46
N LEU A 48 -13.42 -19.99 -17.54
CA LEU A 48 -13.57 -18.68 -18.17
C LEU A 48 -14.32 -17.71 -17.25
N GLN A 49 -15.35 -18.19 -16.55
CA GLN A 49 -16.03 -17.42 -15.51
C GLN A 49 -15.10 -17.07 -14.35
N TYR A 50 -14.20 -17.96 -13.97
CA TYR A 50 -13.22 -17.71 -12.91
C TYR A 50 -12.23 -16.61 -13.30
N VAL A 51 -11.75 -16.57 -14.55
CA VAL A 51 -10.92 -15.46 -15.07
C VAL A 51 -11.68 -14.13 -15.01
N ILE A 52 -12.96 -14.14 -15.39
CA ILE A 52 -13.82 -12.94 -15.30
C ILE A 52 -14.01 -12.51 -13.84
N ASP A 53 -14.29 -13.45 -12.93
CA ASP A 53 -14.49 -13.16 -11.50
C ASP A 53 -13.21 -12.60 -10.86
N LEU A 54 -12.03 -13.16 -11.17
CA LEU A 54 -10.74 -12.64 -10.70
C LEU A 54 -10.54 -11.18 -11.12
N SER A 55 -10.77 -10.86 -12.40
CA SER A 55 -10.67 -9.48 -12.88
C SER A 55 -11.73 -8.57 -12.26
N TYR A 56 -12.96 -9.06 -12.07
CA TYR A 56 -14.04 -8.30 -11.47
C TYR A 56 -13.71 -7.90 -10.02
N PHE A 57 -13.17 -8.83 -9.23
CA PHE A 57 -12.77 -8.58 -7.85
C PHE A 57 -11.37 -7.95 -7.71
N GLN A 58 -10.69 -7.66 -8.83
CA GLN A 58 -9.31 -7.14 -8.85
C GLN A 58 -8.34 -8.04 -8.10
N MET A 59 -8.44 -9.35 -8.29
CA MET A 59 -7.63 -10.37 -7.62
C MET A 59 -6.85 -11.24 -8.61
N ILE A 60 -5.75 -11.82 -8.14
CA ILE A 60 -4.98 -12.88 -8.78
C ILE A 60 -4.90 -14.10 -7.85
N PRO A 61 -4.86 -15.34 -8.40
CA PRO A 61 -4.70 -16.54 -7.59
C PRO A 61 -3.29 -16.64 -7.01
N MET A 62 -3.18 -17.11 -5.76
CA MET A 62 -1.89 -17.31 -5.09
C MET A 62 -1.70 -18.77 -4.64
N GLY A 63 -0.48 -19.28 -4.84
CA GLY A 63 -0.06 -20.60 -4.35
C GLY A 63 -0.41 -21.77 -5.27
N THR A 64 0.42 -22.81 -5.24
CA THR A 64 0.27 -24.04 -6.05
C THR A 64 -1.03 -24.80 -5.72
N SER A 65 -1.43 -24.81 -4.44
CA SER A 65 -2.66 -25.45 -3.96
C SER A 65 -3.93 -24.90 -4.61
N GLU A 66 -3.98 -23.60 -4.94
CA GLU A 66 -5.14 -23.03 -5.65
C GLU A 66 -5.18 -23.47 -7.12
N ILE A 67 -4.02 -23.62 -7.76
CA ILE A 67 -3.92 -24.04 -9.16
C ILE A 67 -4.42 -25.48 -9.35
N ASP A 68 -4.12 -26.36 -8.39
CA ASP A 68 -4.48 -27.79 -8.44
C ASP A 68 -5.98 -28.05 -8.15
N MET A 69 -6.73 -27.05 -7.67
CA MET A 69 -8.16 -27.20 -7.40
C MET A 69 -9.04 -27.08 -8.64
N PRO A 70 -10.18 -27.81 -8.68
CA PRO A 70 -11.20 -27.59 -9.71
C PRO A 70 -11.66 -26.13 -9.79
N PRO A 71 -11.82 -25.54 -10.99
CA PRO A 71 -12.23 -24.13 -11.17
C PRO A 71 -13.49 -23.75 -10.40
N VAL A 72 -14.46 -24.67 -10.28
CA VAL A 72 -15.70 -24.46 -9.51
C VAL A 72 -15.42 -24.18 -8.02
N ILE A 73 -14.44 -24.85 -7.43
CA ILE A 73 -14.06 -24.65 -6.02
C ILE A 73 -13.33 -23.31 -5.86
N ARG A 74 -12.39 -23.01 -6.75
CA ARG A 74 -11.67 -21.72 -6.76
C ARG A 74 -12.62 -20.54 -6.87
N ARG A 75 -13.56 -20.62 -7.81
CA ARG A 75 -14.58 -19.60 -8.04
C ARG A 75 -15.49 -19.43 -6.83
N LYS A 76 -15.93 -20.54 -6.21
CA LYS A 76 -16.71 -20.50 -4.97
C LYS A 76 -15.92 -19.82 -3.85
N ARG A 77 -14.66 -20.16 -3.65
CA ARG A 77 -13.79 -19.56 -2.62
C ARG A 77 -13.59 -18.06 -2.84
N LEU A 78 -13.32 -17.63 -4.07
CA LEU A 78 -13.16 -16.21 -4.41
C LEU A 78 -14.42 -15.40 -4.07
N ARG A 79 -15.59 -15.90 -4.47
CA ARG A 79 -16.86 -15.24 -4.16
C ARG A 79 -17.20 -15.25 -2.67
N GLN A 80 -16.86 -16.32 -1.96
CA GLN A 80 -17.02 -16.40 -0.51
C GLN A 80 -16.10 -15.42 0.21
N HIS A 81 -14.84 -15.29 -0.23
CA HIS A 81 -13.89 -14.30 0.29
C HIS A 81 -14.46 -12.90 0.10
N ASP A 82 -14.85 -12.52 -1.12
CA ASP A 82 -15.41 -11.18 -1.35
C ASP A 82 -16.71 -10.95 -0.54
N ALA A 83 -17.61 -11.94 -0.47
CA ALA A 83 -18.83 -11.84 0.33
C ALA A 83 -18.57 -11.64 1.84
N ALA A 84 -17.51 -12.26 2.40
CA ALA A 84 -17.13 -12.08 3.80
C ALA A 84 -16.72 -10.62 4.07
N TRP A 85 -15.91 -10.03 3.19
CA TRP A 85 -15.54 -8.60 3.26
C TRP A 85 -16.75 -7.68 3.06
N GLN A 86 -17.71 -8.06 2.20
CA GLN A 86 -18.94 -7.30 1.97
C GLN A 86 -19.84 -7.22 3.21
N ARG A 87 -19.76 -8.20 4.09
CA ARG A 87 -20.62 -8.31 5.28
C ARG A 87 -19.88 -8.00 6.57
N ILE A 88 -18.57 -7.84 6.51
CA ILE A 88 -17.65 -7.77 7.65
C ILE A 88 -17.81 -9.05 8.52
N GLU A 89 -17.85 -10.21 7.86
CA GLU A 89 -18.00 -11.53 8.49
C GLU A 89 -16.63 -12.21 8.58
N TYR A 90 -15.95 -12.04 9.71
CA TYR A 90 -14.71 -12.77 9.99
C TYR A 90 -15.03 -14.17 10.54
N LYS A 91 -14.18 -15.15 10.20
CA LYS A 91 -14.29 -16.54 10.65
C LYS A 91 -13.70 -16.76 12.04
N GLN A 92 -12.65 -16.03 12.37
CA GLN A 92 -11.90 -16.17 13.61
C GLN A 92 -11.43 -14.82 14.13
N LYS A 93 -11.41 -14.70 15.46
CA LYS A 93 -10.78 -13.59 16.19
C LYS A 93 -9.76 -14.17 17.16
N CYS A 94 -8.54 -13.63 17.16
CA CYS A 94 -7.53 -13.96 18.16
C CYS A 94 -6.87 -12.69 18.71
N THR A 95 -6.32 -12.75 19.91
CA THR A 95 -5.59 -11.64 20.53
C THR A 95 -4.11 -12.00 20.61
N LEU A 96 -3.24 -11.08 20.20
CA LEU A 96 -1.79 -11.29 20.34
C LEU A 96 -1.36 -11.16 21.81
N PRO A 97 -0.40 -11.98 22.30
CA PRO A 97 0.12 -11.87 23.65
C PRO A 97 0.77 -10.50 23.88
N SER A 98 0.54 -9.90 25.06
CA SER A 98 1.12 -8.59 25.41
C SER A 98 2.65 -8.57 25.39
N THR A 99 3.30 -9.72 25.63
CA THR A 99 4.76 -9.88 25.56
C THR A 99 5.32 -9.71 24.16
N MET A 100 4.47 -9.72 23.13
CA MET A 100 4.85 -9.54 21.74
C MET A 100 4.63 -8.09 21.28
N LEU A 101 4.14 -7.20 22.14
CA LEU A 101 3.92 -5.80 21.79
C LEU A 101 5.21 -5.01 22.10
N GLY A 102 5.55 -4.09 21.21
CA GLY A 102 6.74 -3.27 21.31
C GLY A 102 6.47 -1.87 20.73
N PRO A 103 7.29 -0.87 21.09
CA PRO A 103 7.10 0.52 20.66
C PRO A 103 7.37 0.71 19.16
N ILE A 104 8.27 -0.11 18.60
CA ILE A 104 8.52 -0.18 17.15
C ILE A 104 7.96 -1.50 16.68
N PHE A 105 7.04 -1.45 15.73
CA PHE A 105 6.44 -2.64 15.15
C PHE A 105 6.23 -2.45 13.66
N GLU A 106 6.15 -3.56 12.94
CA GLU A 106 5.86 -3.57 11.51
C GLU A 106 4.99 -4.79 11.18
N PHE A 107 4.11 -4.61 10.19
CA PHE A 107 3.23 -5.65 9.72
C PHE A 107 3.38 -5.87 8.22
N SER A 108 3.86 -7.05 7.82
CA SER A 108 4.14 -7.35 6.42
C SER A 108 3.93 -8.82 6.08
N GLY A 109 3.14 -9.09 5.04
CA GLY A 109 2.90 -10.46 4.53
C GLY A 109 2.36 -11.43 5.57
N GLY A 110 1.52 -10.93 6.49
CA GLY A 110 0.91 -11.75 7.53
C GLY A 110 1.82 -12.12 8.70
N ILE A 111 2.98 -11.46 8.80
CA ILE A 111 3.86 -11.52 9.95
C ILE A 111 3.78 -10.17 10.64
N TYR A 112 3.60 -10.21 11.96
CA TYR A 112 3.75 -9.05 12.83
C TYR A 112 5.12 -9.11 13.49
N GLY A 113 5.92 -8.07 13.34
CA GLY A 113 7.23 -7.92 13.97
C GLY A 113 7.20 -6.79 14.98
N SER A 114 7.91 -6.94 16.10
CA SER A 114 8.05 -5.89 17.11
C SER A 114 9.44 -5.91 17.75
N ALA A 115 9.98 -4.72 18.01
CA ALA A 115 11.22 -4.58 18.75
C ALA A 115 10.94 -4.68 20.26
N GLY A 116 11.65 -5.59 20.93
CA GLY A 116 11.79 -5.64 22.38
C GLY A 116 13.14 -5.11 22.84
N GLU A 117 13.48 -5.30 24.12
CA GLU A 117 14.71 -4.76 24.72
C GLU A 117 16.00 -5.36 24.17
N ASP A 118 16.04 -6.64 23.76
CA ASP A 118 17.26 -7.29 23.24
C ASP A 118 16.95 -8.20 22.04
N TYR A 119 15.71 -8.19 21.56
CA TYR A 119 15.21 -9.09 20.54
C TYR A 119 14.21 -8.37 19.65
N ILE A 120 14.15 -8.78 18.38
CA ILE A 120 12.98 -8.52 17.54
C ILE A 120 12.11 -9.77 17.56
N HIS A 121 10.86 -9.63 18.01
CA HIS A 121 9.88 -10.69 18.07
C HIS A 121 9.06 -10.73 16.79
N PHE A 122 8.83 -11.92 16.26
CA PHE A 122 8.00 -12.11 15.08
C PHE A 122 6.90 -13.12 15.38
N THR A 123 5.70 -12.82 14.91
CA THR A 123 4.53 -13.68 15.01
C THR A 123 3.88 -13.83 13.65
N ARG A 124 3.81 -15.07 13.17
CA ARG A 124 2.96 -15.42 12.03
C ARG A 124 1.50 -15.35 12.48
N LEU A 125 0.73 -14.46 11.87
CA LEU A 125 -0.68 -14.31 12.16
C LEU A 125 -1.50 -15.47 11.57
N PRO A 126 -2.60 -15.88 12.22
CA PRO A 126 -3.42 -16.98 11.74
C PRO A 126 -4.06 -16.67 10.39
N SER A 127 -4.29 -17.71 9.61
CA SER A 127 -5.13 -17.68 8.42
C SER A 127 -6.37 -18.55 8.62
N ALA A 128 -7.38 -18.41 7.76
CA ALA A 128 -8.67 -19.10 7.90
C ALA A 128 -8.58 -20.64 7.92
N THR A 129 -7.43 -21.22 7.55
CA THR A 129 -7.18 -22.67 7.52
C THR A 129 -6.15 -23.15 8.53
N ASP A 130 -5.50 -22.23 9.26
CA ASP A 130 -4.47 -22.59 10.24
C ASP A 130 -5.11 -23.08 11.56
N SER A 131 -4.35 -23.85 12.36
CA SER A 131 -4.72 -24.12 13.74
C SER A 131 -4.58 -22.84 14.59
N ASN A 132 -5.19 -22.81 15.77
CA ASN A 132 -5.12 -21.66 16.68
C ASN A 132 -3.71 -21.42 17.27
N ASP A 133 -2.71 -22.22 16.92
CA ASP A 133 -1.36 -22.10 17.47
C ASP A 133 -0.61 -20.98 16.75
N LEU A 134 -0.24 -19.93 17.51
CA LEU A 134 0.60 -18.84 16.99
C LEU A 134 2.04 -19.36 16.81
N HIS A 135 2.56 -19.21 15.60
CA HIS A 135 3.97 -19.50 15.33
C HIS A 135 4.81 -18.24 15.56
N CYS A 136 5.62 -18.27 16.61
CA CYS A 136 6.45 -17.14 17.03
C CYS A 136 7.94 -17.53 17.01
N TRP A 137 8.79 -16.58 16.65
CA TRP A 137 10.25 -16.68 16.75
C TRP A 137 10.83 -15.32 17.10
N SER A 138 12.12 -15.26 17.43
CA SER A 138 12.76 -14.01 17.82
C SER A 138 14.23 -14.03 17.48
N HIS A 139 14.75 -12.85 17.14
CA HIS A 139 16.15 -12.68 16.75
C HIS A 139 16.83 -11.69 17.67
N PRO A 140 18.02 -12.02 18.22
CA PRO A 140 18.75 -11.11 19.08
C PRO A 140 19.21 -9.88 18.32
N VAL A 141 19.11 -8.72 18.96
CA VAL A 141 19.63 -7.43 18.50
C VAL A 141 20.33 -6.71 19.65
N ASP A 142 21.30 -5.88 19.31
CA ASP A 142 21.93 -5.00 20.28
C ASP A 142 21.10 -3.72 20.39
N ALA A 143 20.27 -3.61 21.43
CA ALA A 143 19.43 -2.43 21.60
C ALA A 143 20.18 -1.16 21.95
N THR A 144 21.47 -1.24 22.28
CA THR A 144 22.28 -0.02 22.47
C THR A 144 22.65 0.64 21.15
N THR A 145 22.63 -0.11 20.05
CA THR A 145 23.00 0.38 18.72
C THR A 145 21.86 0.32 17.71
N SER A 146 20.87 -0.55 17.91
CA SER A 146 19.70 -0.69 17.03
C SER A 146 18.86 0.59 17.02
N VAL A 147 18.58 1.09 15.82
CA VAL A 147 17.80 2.31 15.58
C VAL A 147 16.39 1.95 15.13
N ASP A 148 16.29 1.05 14.15
CA ASP A 148 15.03 0.70 13.50
C ASP A 148 15.14 -0.66 12.78
N PHE A 149 14.02 -1.25 12.38
CA PHE A 149 13.99 -2.46 11.55
C PHE A 149 12.82 -2.44 10.57
N THR A 150 13.01 -3.10 9.43
CA THR A 150 11.93 -3.45 8.51
C THR A 150 12.11 -4.87 7.97
N PHE A 151 11.05 -5.52 7.47
CA PHE A 151 11.14 -6.84 6.87
C PHE A 151 10.19 -7.07 5.70
N CYS A 152 10.62 -7.97 4.80
CA CYS A 152 9.85 -8.44 3.67
C CYS A 152 9.67 -9.95 3.77
N ALA A 153 8.50 -10.38 4.26
CA ALA A 153 8.15 -11.79 4.40
C ALA A 153 8.31 -12.57 3.08
N ALA A 154 7.94 -11.95 1.96
CA ALA A 154 8.02 -12.50 0.60
C ALA A 154 9.44 -12.87 0.19
N GLN A 155 10.42 -12.08 0.63
CA GLN A 155 11.82 -12.27 0.27
C GLN A 155 12.63 -12.97 1.37
N ASP A 156 12.02 -13.30 2.52
CA ASP A 156 12.74 -13.77 3.71
C ASP A 156 13.81 -12.78 4.16
N LEU A 157 13.56 -11.48 3.98
CA LEU A 157 14.51 -10.41 4.28
C LEU A 157 14.11 -9.70 5.56
N LEU A 158 15.05 -9.62 6.50
CA LEU A 158 15.02 -8.75 7.67
C LEU A 158 16.14 -7.72 7.50
N VAL A 159 15.78 -6.46 7.63
CA VAL A 159 16.69 -5.32 7.59
C VAL A 159 16.73 -4.70 8.98
N VAL A 160 17.93 -4.60 9.56
CA VAL A 160 18.14 -3.98 10.87
C VAL A 160 19.10 -2.81 10.71
N VAL A 161 18.67 -1.62 11.14
CA VAL A 161 19.49 -0.41 11.10
C VAL A 161 20.14 -0.23 12.48
N ALA A 162 21.46 -0.06 12.49
CA ALA A 162 22.23 0.22 13.69
C ALA A 162 23.18 1.40 13.49
N TYR A 163 23.52 2.08 14.57
CA TYR A 163 24.61 3.06 14.55
C TYR A 163 25.93 2.40 14.15
N SER A 164 26.70 3.10 13.30
CA SER A 164 27.99 2.59 12.87
C SER A 164 28.97 2.43 14.05
N PRO A 165 29.69 1.30 14.15
CA PRO A 165 30.79 1.14 15.10
C PRO A 165 32.00 2.02 14.72
N ASP A 166 32.04 2.53 13.49
CA ASP A 166 33.02 3.51 13.02
C ASP A 166 32.33 4.79 12.51
N PRO A 167 31.86 5.66 13.43
CA PRO A 167 31.25 6.95 13.08
C PRO A 167 32.20 7.88 12.30
N GLN A 168 33.47 7.51 12.15
CA GLN A 168 34.41 8.29 11.36
C GLN A 168 34.28 8.05 9.86
N THR A 169 33.66 6.94 9.41
CA THR A 169 33.51 6.62 7.98
C THR A 169 32.08 6.74 7.48
N HIS A 170 31.10 6.33 8.29
CA HIS A 170 29.68 6.35 7.94
C HIS A 170 28.83 6.42 9.21
N ALA A 171 27.54 6.74 9.10
CA ALA A 171 26.70 6.94 10.28
C ALA A 171 25.90 5.69 10.69
N TYR A 172 25.42 4.91 9.72
CA TYR A 172 24.58 3.74 9.99
C TYR A 172 25.02 2.52 9.20
N ASP A 173 24.98 1.37 9.88
CA ASP A 173 25.07 0.04 9.29
C ASP A 173 23.66 -0.52 9.09
N ILE A 174 23.36 -0.96 7.87
CA ILE A 174 22.10 -1.59 7.49
C ILE A 174 22.37 -3.09 7.29
N HIS A 175 22.02 -3.90 8.28
CA HIS A 175 22.25 -5.34 8.26
C HIS A 175 21.18 -6.07 7.45
N LEU A 176 21.59 -6.89 6.48
CA LEU A 176 20.69 -7.70 5.65
C LEU A 176 20.71 -9.16 6.09
N ARG A 177 19.65 -9.58 6.77
CA ARG A 177 19.53 -10.90 7.39
C ARG A 177 18.34 -11.67 6.84
N SER A 178 18.36 -12.98 7.00
CA SER A 178 17.20 -13.83 6.76
C SER A 178 16.17 -13.60 7.88
N LEU A 179 14.92 -13.32 7.51
CA LEU A 179 13.81 -13.13 8.44
C LEU A 179 13.57 -14.39 9.28
N THR A 180 13.79 -15.57 8.71
CA THR A 180 13.56 -16.85 9.41
C THR A 180 14.76 -17.35 10.20
N THR A 181 15.97 -17.22 9.67
CA THR A 181 17.17 -17.85 10.26
C THR A 181 18.09 -16.88 10.99
N ASN A 182 17.92 -15.56 10.79
CA ASN A 182 18.84 -14.50 11.23
C ASN A 182 20.25 -14.55 10.62
N ASP A 183 20.54 -15.53 9.77
CA ASP A 183 21.80 -15.60 9.04
C ASP A 183 21.90 -14.46 8.01
N VAL A 184 23.11 -14.19 7.50
CA VAL A 184 23.29 -13.25 6.38
C VAL A 184 22.39 -13.65 5.22
N HIS A 185 21.65 -12.69 4.68
CA HIS A 185 20.71 -12.99 3.60
C HIS A 185 21.45 -13.48 2.35
N THR A 186 21.07 -14.65 1.83
CA THR A 186 21.78 -15.33 0.74
C THR A 186 21.79 -14.55 -0.59
N ASP A 187 20.70 -13.85 -0.90
CA ASP A 187 20.61 -13.00 -2.10
C ASP A 187 21.32 -11.65 -1.96
N ALA A 188 21.75 -11.28 -0.74
CA ALA A 188 22.35 -9.97 -0.54
C ALA A 188 23.75 -9.93 -1.17
N ALA A 189 23.99 -8.90 -1.98
CA ALA A 189 25.30 -8.67 -2.57
C ALA A 189 26.36 -8.36 -1.51
N GLN A 190 25.95 -7.70 -0.43
CA GLN A 190 26.76 -7.39 0.74
C GLN A 190 25.94 -7.64 2.01
N PRO A 191 26.53 -8.16 3.09
CA PRO A 191 25.81 -8.43 4.33
C PRO A 191 25.36 -7.16 5.07
N ILE A 192 26.08 -6.04 4.83
CA ILE A 192 25.87 -4.76 5.48
C ILE A 192 25.97 -3.68 4.41
N LEU A 193 24.94 -2.83 4.30
CA LEU A 193 25.00 -1.61 3.51
C LEU A 193 25.39 -0.45 4.42
N LYS A 194 26.25 0.44 3.92
CA LYS A 194 26.71 1.61 4.68
C LYS A 194 25.95 2.84 4.23
N ALA A 195 25.26 3.49 5.16
CA ALA A 195 24.57 4.75 4.90
C ALA A 195 25.39 5.94 5.37
N LEU A 196 25.34 7.02 4.58
CA LEU A 196 26.01 8.29 4.88
C LEU A 196 27.53 8.20 4.96
N ASP A 197 28.14 7.74 3.88
CA ASP A 197 29.59 7.78 3.74
C ASP A 197 30.08 9.25 3.81
N LYS A 198 31.16 9.51 4.56
CA LYS A 198 31.75 10.85 4.65
C LYS A 198 32.32 11.37 3.34
N ASP A 199 32.58 10.52 2.36
CA ASP A 199 32.93 10.98 1.02
C ASP A 199 31.72 11.64 0.30
N ILE A 200 30.50 11.37 0.77
CA ILE A 200 29.25 11.95 0.24
C ILE A 200 28.86 13.23 0.99
N MET A 201 29.29 13.39 2.25
CA MET A 201 28.87 14.47 3.15
C MET A 201 30.07 15.24 3.72
N ASP A 202 30.14 16.55 3.49
CA ASP A 202 31.23 17.40 4.01
C ASP A 202 31.39 17.28 5.53
N ARG A 203 32.65 17.21 5.98
CA ARG A 203 33.13 16.55 7.21
C ARG A 203 32.62 17.08 8.56
N GLU A 204 31.86 18.17 8.64
CA GLU A 204 31.74 18.92 9.90
C GLU A 204 30.47 18.72 10.73
N ILE A 205 29.32 18.28 10.19
CA ILE A 205 28.08 18.41 10.98
C ILE A 205 27.06 17.29 10.68
N ILE A 206 27.19 16.13 11.32
CA ILE A 206 26.02 15.27 11.57
C ILE A 206 26.17 14.67 12.97
N GLN A 207 25.37 15.15 13.92
CA GLN A 207 24.94 14.30 15.03
C GLN A 207 23.77 13.48 14.47
N PRO A 208 23.87 12.13 14.39
CA PRO A 208 22.79 11.29 13.90
C PRO A 208 21.64 11.31 14.91
N THR A 209 20.81 12.35 14.82
CA THR A 209 19.66 12.65 15.70
C THR A 209 18.38 12.86 14.90
N GLY A 210 18.47 12.76 13.56
CA GLY A 210 17.31 12.77 12.68
C GLY A 210 16.55 11.45 12.79
N HIS A 211 15.25 11.50 12.47
CA HIS A 211 14.45 10.30 12.32
C HIS A 211 14.94 9.54 11.08
N VAL A 212 15.01 8.22 11.22
CA VAL A 212 15.27 7.31 10.10
C VAL A 212 13.93 6.70 9.72
N ASP A 213 13.69 6.56 8.43
CA ASP A 213 12.65 5.68 7.90
C ASP A 213 13.31 4.76 6.86
N ILE A 214 13.03 3.47 6.95
CA ILE A 214 13.61 2.45 6.10
C ILE A 214 12.52 1.59 5.46
N GLN A 215 12.59 1.47 4.14
CA GLN A 215 11.55 0.77 3.38
C GLN A 215 12.17 -0.23 2.39
N ILE A 216 11.56 -1.42 2.29
CA ILE A 216 11.93 -2.45 1.32
C ILE A 216 11.00 -2.37 0.10
N MET A 217 11.59 -2.10 -1.06
CA MET A 217 10.89 -1.88 -2.33
C MET A 217 11.39 -2.86 -3.40
N GLY A 218 10.90 -4.10 -3.34
CA GLY A 218 11.37 -5.17 -4.23
C GLY A 218 12.87 -5.42 -4.05
N ASN A 219 13.67 -5.14 -5.08
CA ASN A 219 15.14 -5.26 -4.99
C ASN A 219 15.81 -4.01 -4.40
N TYR A 220 15.05 -2.97 -4.07
CA TYR A 220 15.57 -1.75 -3.50
C TYR A 220 15.36 -1.71 -1.99
N ILE A 221 16.33 -1.16 -1.27
CA ILE A 221 16.17 -0.67 0.09
C ILE A 221 16.33 0.83 0.00
N SER A 222 15.38 1.59 0.55
CA SER A 222 15.47 3.04 0.67
C SER A 222 15.60 3.41 2.15
N MET A 223 16.42 4.41 2.42
CA MET A 223 16.59 5.00 3.73
C MET A 223 16.39 6.51 3.57
N LEU A 224 15.35 7.01 4.23
CA LEU A 224 15.00 8.41 4.27
C LEU A 224 15.49 8.98 5.61
N LEU A 225 16.15 10.13 5.56
CA LEU A 225 16.53 10.88 6.75
C LEU A 225 16.10 12.33 6.62
N TRP A 226 15.33 12.78 7.59
CA TRP A 226 14.88 14.17 7.69
C TRP A 226 15.42 14.84 8.95
N ASN A 227 15.41 16.18 8.95
CA ASN A 227 15.88 17.04 10.04
C ASN A 227 17.39 16.96 10.34
N ILE A 228 18.22 16.71 9.32
CA ILE A 228 19.67 16.74 9.49
C ILE A 228 20.18 18.17 9.38
N VAL A 229 20.59 18.68 10.55
CA VAL A 229 21.06 20.04 10.78
C VAL A 229 22.08 20.46 9.70
N MET A 230 21.79 21.58 9.02
CA MET A 230 22.64 22.28 8.02
C MET A 230 22.73 21.70 6.61
N VAL A 231 22.12 20.55 6.30
CA VAL A 231 22.35 19.84 5.03
C VAL A 231 21.08 19.64 4.18
N GLY A 232 19.90 19.64 4.82
CA GLY A 232 18.62 19.33 4.17
C GLY A 232 18.28 17.84 4.27
N ASP A 233 17.12 17.46 3.71
CA ASP A 233 16.67 16.07 3.75
C ASP A 233 17.23 15.30 2.54
N TYR A 234 17.57 14.04 2.75
CA TYR A 234 18.07 13.18 1.67
C TYR A 234 17.52 11.77 1.80
N MET A 235 17.56 11.09 0.65
CA MET A 235 17.17 9.71 0.53
C MET A 235 18.34 8.95 -0.10
N GLN A 236 18.78 7.90 0.55
CA GLN A 236 19.74 6.96 -0.01
C GLN A 236 19.02 5.66 -0.37
N MET A 237 19.36 5.10 -1.53
CA MET A 237 18.72 3.88 -2.01
C MET A 237 19.75 2.94 -2.61
N TRP A 238 19.57 1.65 -2.37
CA TRP A 238 20.46 0.59 -2.81
C TRP A 238 19.67 -0.49 -3.55
N ASP A 239 20.22 -1.04 -4.63
CA ASP A 239 19.82 -2.37 -5.10
C ASP A 239 20.61 -3.41 -4.30
N TRP A 240 19.98 -3.95 -3.26
CA TRP A 240 20.64 -4.77 -2.25
C TRP A 240 21.11 -6.14 -2.78
N LYS A 241 20.60 -6.57 -3.94
CA LYS A 241 21.04 -7.79 -4.64
C LYS A 241 22.13 -7.51 -5.68
N SER A 242 22.38 -6.25 -6.03
CA SER A 242 23.33 -5.89 -7.09
C SER A 242 24.78 -6.04 -6.63
N LYS A 243 25.48 -7.04 -7.18
CA LYS A 243 26.92 -7.25 -6.98
C LYS A 243 27.78 -6.09 -7.50
N ASN A 244 27.24 -5.30 -8.43
CA ASN A 244 27.92 -4.14 -8.99
C ASN A 244 27.74 -2.88 -8.13
N GLY A 245 27.04 -2.97 -6.99
CA GLY A 245 26.92 -1.87 -6.03
C GLY A 245 26.07 -0.70 -6.51
N TYR A 246 24.93 -0.97 -7.15
CA TYR A 246 24.04 0.11 -7.57
C TYR A 246 23.41 0.80 -6.35
N GLN A 247 23.81 2.06 -6.14
CA GLN A 247 23.29 2.93 -5.10
C GLN A 247 23.24 4.37 -5.60
N PHE A 248 22.39 5.19 -5.01
CA PHE A 248 22.36 6.62 -5.25
C PHE A 248 21.86 7.39 -4.03
N VAL A 249 22.11 8.70 -4.04
CA VAL A 249 21.62 9.65 -3.05
C VAL A 249 20.88 10.75 -3.78
N LEU A 250 19.64 11.02 -3.35
CA LEU A 250 18.85 12.16 -3.80
C LEU A 250 18.81 13.23 -2.70
N TRP A 251 18.97 14.48 -3.12
CA TRP A 251 19.04 15.65 -2.26
C TRP A 251 17.81 16.53 -2.44
N PHE A 252 17.07 16.75 -1.35
CA PHE A 252 15.84 17.51 -1.35
C PHE A 252 16.03 18.81 -0.58
N HIS A 253 16.46 19.85 -1.30
CA HIS A 253 16.67 21.21 -0.79
C HIS A 253 15.43 21.81 -0.10
N ASN A 254 14.26 21.24 -0.40
CA ASN A 254 12.96 21.72 -0.01
C ASN A 254 12.28 20.81 1.03
N GLY A 255 13.00 19.79 1.49
CA GLY A 255 12.53 18.73 2.34
C GLY A 255 11.81 17.61 1.60
N ILE A 256 11.75 16.45 2.25
CA ILE A 256 11.01 15.27 1.81
C ILE A 256 10.36 14.64 3.05
N ASN A 257 9.09 14.30 2.93
CA ASN A 257 8.33 13.68 4.01
C ASN A 257 8.20 12.17 3.82
N ASP A 258 8.11 11.70 2.57
CA ASP A 258 7.94 10.28 2.27
C ASP A 258 8.29 9.96 0.81
N CYS A 259 8.59 8.68 0.56
CA CYS A 259 8.86 8.11 -0.74
C CYS A 259 8.20 6.73 -0.88
N SER A 260 7.40 6.54 -1.93
CA SER A 260 6.66 5.29 -2.14
C SER A 260 6.78 4.79 -3.59
N PHE A 261 7.02 3.50 -3.79
CA PHE A 261 7.10 2.94 -5.15
C PHE A 261 5.72 2.85 -5.79
N ILE A 262 5.63 3.30 -7.05
CA ILE A 262 4.39 3.23 -7.84
C ILE A 262 4.53 2.33 -9.09
N ALA A 263 5.74 1.88 -9.38
CA ALA A 263 6.07 0.81 -10.34
C ALA A 263 7.44 0.21 -9.97
N GLU A 264 7.89 -0.86 -10.65
CA GLU A 264 9.22 -1.47 -10.39
C GLU A 264 10.39 -0.50 -10.58
N ASP A 265 10.21 0.50 -11.43
CA ASP A 265 11.20 1.48 -11.85
C ASP A 265 10.76 2.93 -11.55
N LYS A 266 9.65 3.13 -10.84
CA LYS A 266 9.13 4.46 -10.50
C LYS A 266 8.72 4.58 -9.06
N PHE A 267 9.01 5.73 -8.49
CA PHE A 267 8.60 6.09 -7.14
C PHE A 267 8.07 7.52 -7.09
N LEU A 268 7.22 7.75 -6.10
CA LEU A 268 6.56 9.00 -5.79
C LEU A 268 7.21 9.60 -4.56
N VAL A 269 7.65 10.85 -4.66
CA VAL A 269 8.19 11.63 -3.54
C VAL A 269 7.18 12.69 -3.12
N LEU A 270 6.96 12.82 -1.82
CA LEU A 270 6.11 13.84 -1.23
C LEU A 270 6.95 14.88 -0.48
N ASP A 271 6.84 16.16 -0.87
CA ASP A 271 7.51 17.25 -0.16
C ASP A 271 6.59 17.91 0.89
N SER A 272 7.19 18.60 1.86
CA SER A 272 6.50 19.31 2.94
C SER A 272 5.76 20.58 2.49
N ARG A 273 5.86 20.96 1.21
CA ARG A 273 5.27 22.18 0.64
C ARG A 273 4.11 21.87 -0.31
N GLY A 274 3.62 20.64 -0.29
CA GLY A 274 2.51 20.20 -1.11
C GLY A 274 2.87 19.99 -2.59
N THR A 275 4.06 19.46 -2.86
CA THR A 275 4.46 18.94 -4.17
C THR A 275 4.55 17.43 -4.13
N MET A 276 4.06 16.79 -5.17
CA MET A 276 4.31 15.39 -5.45
C MET A 276 5.21 15.29 -6.67
N GLU A 277 6.30 14.54 -6.59
CA GLU A 277 7.25 14.35 -7.67
C GLU A 277 7.32 12.87 -8.07
N ILE A 278 7.25 12.59 -9.37
CA ILE A 278 7.42 11.24 -9.90
C ILE A 278 8.86 11.11 -10.36
N TYR A 279 9.55 10.07 -9.89
CA TYR A 279 10.90 9.72 -10.29
C TYR A 279 10.92 8.40 -11.04
N TYR A 280 11.83 8.31 -12.00
CA TYR A 280 12.03 7.14 -12.86
C TYR A 280 13.49 6.69 -12.84
N VAL A 281 13.69 5.39 -12.65
CA VAL A 281 14.99 4.71 -12.71
C VAL A 281 15.18 4.12 -14.10
N ALA A 282 15.68 4.93 -15.04
CA ALA A 282 15.88 4.50 -16.43
C ALA A 282 17.07 3.53 -16.61
N ASP A 283 18.22 3.91 -16.06
CA ASP A 283 19.49 3.21 -16.23
C ASP A 283 20.20 3.18 -14.88
N LYS A 284 20.58 1.97 -14.45
CA LYS A 284 21.33 1.74 -13.20
C LYS A 284 22.78 2.27 -13.26
N SER A 285 23.15 3.04 -14.29
CA SER A 285 24.38 3.83 -14.33
C SER A 285 24.17 5.30 -13.92
N LYS A 286 22.92 5.75 -13.76
CA LYS A 286 22.57 7.16 -13.50
C LYS A 286 21.63 7.28 -12.31
N PRO A 287 21.62 8.44 -11.62
CA PRO A 287 20.62 8.69 -10.60
C PRO A 287 19.21 8.73 -11.22
N PRO A 288 18.16 8.41 -10.43
CA PRO A 288 16.79 8.55 -10.88
C PRO A 288 16.48 9.96 -11.36
N GLN A 289 15.62 10.07 -12.37
CA GLN A 289 15.23 11.36 -12.95
C GLN A 289 13.81 11.70 -12.54
N CYS A 290 13.58 12.95 -12.12
CA CYS A 290 12.23 13.46 -11.95
C CYS A 290 11.58 13.58 -13.34
N THR A 291 10.42 12.95 -13.53
CA THR A 291 9.67 12.91 -14.80
C THR A 291 8.38 13.73 -14.74
N ALA A 292 7.84 14.01 -13.56
CA ALA A 292 6.72 14.92 -13.38
C ALA A 292 6.73 15.60 -12.00
N LYS A 293 6.19 16.82 -11.95
CA LYS A 293 5.89 17.55 -10.70
C LYS A 293 4.42 17.91 -10.67
N LEU A 294 3.74 17.58 -9.59
CA LEU A 294 2.30 17.79 -9.37
C LEU A 294 2.13 18.66 -8.13
N SER A 295 1.20 19.62 -8.15
CA SER A 295 0.84 20.37 -6.94
C SER A 295 -0.33 19.71 -6.23
N LEU A 296 -0.28 19.69 -4.90
CA LEU A 296 -1.45 19.52 -4.04
C LEU A 296 -2.37 20.75 -4.13
N PRO A 297 -3.61 20.69 -3.58
CA PRO A 297 -4.53 21.82 -3.60
C PRO A 297 -3.95 23.07 -2.92
N SER A 298 -4.25 24.23 -3.49
CA SER A 298 -3.78 25.52 -2.97
C SER A 298 -4.43 25.84 -1.63
N LEU A 299 -3.60 26.26 -0.66
CA LEU A 299 -4.02 26.63 0.69
C LEU A 299 -4.26 28.15 0.82
N MET A 300 -5.03 28.54 1.85
CA MET A 300 -5.14 29.95 2.26
C MET A 300 -3.78 30.50 2.70
N SER A 301 -3.56 31.81 2.55
CA SER A 301 -2.24 32.45 2.70
C SER A 301 -1.59 32.35 4.10
N HIS A 302 -2.34 31.98 5.13
CA HIS A 302 -1.87 31.84 6.52
C HIS A 302 -1.74 30.38 6.96
N VAL A 303 -1.82 29.46 5.99
CA VAL A 303 -1.88 28.01 6.21
C VAL A 303 -0.83 27.35 5.33
N ALA A 304 -0.15 26.33 5.87
CA ALA A 304 0.86 25.56 5.15
C ALA A 304 0.64 24.06 5.35
N TYR A 305 1.08 23.29 4.36
CA TYR A 305 1.33 21.87 4.56
C TYR A 305 2.47 21.72 5.56
N THR A 306 2.36 20.73 6.45
CA THR A 306 3.42 20.38 7.40
C THR A 306 3.93 18.98 7.16
N GLU A 307 3.03 18.04 6.86
CA GLU A 307 3.35 16.63 6.64
C GLU A 307 2.55 16.11 5.45
N ALA A 308 3.15 15.21 4.70
CA ALA A 308 2.53 14.53 3.57
C ALA A 308 3.20 13.17 3.38
N PHE A 309 2.46 12.09 3.54
CA PHE A 309 3.00 10.74 3.47
C PHE A 309 1.98 9.82 2.81
N THR A 310 2.47 8.70 2.30
CA THR A 310 1.67 7.65 1.70
C THR A 310 1.25 6.63 2.75
N GLY A 311 0.09 6.00 2.58
CA GLY A 311 -0.34 4.91 3.46
C GLY A 311 0.56 3.68 3.32
N GLU A 312 0.73 2.92 4.40
CA GLU A 312 1.49 1.66 4.39
C GLU A 312 0.86 0.63 3.42
N ASN A 313 1.69 -0.26 2.86
CA ASN A 313 1.38 -1.33 1.89
C ASN A 313 1.45 -0.99 0.38
N ILE A 314 2.02 0.15 -0.01
CA ILE A 314 2.34 0.41 -1.43
C ILE A 314 3.67 -0.25 -1.79
N ILE A 315 3.71 -1.59 -1.82
CA ILE A 315 4.88 -2.29 -2.36
C ILE A 315 4.48 -3.01 -3.65
N PRO A 316 4.56 -2.33 -4.81
CA PRO A 316 4.36 -2.96 -6.12
C PRO A 316 5.31 -4.16 -6.36
N GLY A 317 6.45 -4.17 -5.66
CA GLY A 317 7.55 -5.13 -5.85
C GLY A 317 7.70 -6.24 -4.80
N SER A 318 6.85 -6.32 -3.76
CA SER A 318 6.90 -7.46 -2.82
C SER A 318 6.36 -8.75 -3.45
N MET A 319 5.71 -8.62 -4.61
CA MET A 319 5.13 -9.73 -5.37
C MET A 319 6.05 -10.20 -6.48
N LEU A 320 7.17 -10.75 -6.06
CA LEU A 320 7.79 -11.80 -6.85
C LEU A 320 6.93 -13.06 -6.71
N PRO A 321 6.39 -13.66 -7.80
CA PRO A 321 5.69 -14.95 -7.75
C PRO A 321 6.61 -16.14 -7.40
N TYR A 322 7.79 -15.86 -6.83
CA TYR A 322 8.77 -16.86 -6.45
C TYR A 322 8.38 -17.53 -5.14
N SER A 323 8.19 -18.86 -5.25
CA SER A 323 8.23 -19.87 -4.18
C SER A 323 7.77 -19.40 -2.79
N ARG A 324 6.45 -19.49 -2.53
CA ARG A 324 5.89 -19.47 -1.17
C ARG A 324 6.75 -20.35 -0.26
N LYS A 325 7.37 -19.75 0.75
CA LYS A 325 8.12 -20.49 1.77
C LYS A 325 7.14 -20.99 2.85
N SER A 326 7.43 -22.13 3.47
CA SER A 326 6.51 -22.84 4.38
C SER A 326 6.05 -22.03 5.59
N TYR A 327 6.82 -21.02 6.00
CA TYR A 327 6.53 -20.18 7.16
C TYR A 327 5.49 -19.08 6.87
N GLN A 328 5.18 -18.77 5.61
CA GLN A 328 4.19 -17.74 5.27
C GLN A 328 2.76 -18.25 5.49
N PRO A 329 1.82 -17.38 5.95
CA PRO A 329 0.40 -17.70 6.02
C PRO A 329 -0.17 -18.14 4.67
N THR A 330 -1.14 -19.06 4.70
CA THR A 330 -1.83 -19.48 3.49
C THR A 330 -2.82 -18.42 3.04
N CYS A 331 -2.52 -17.77 1.92
CA CYS A 331 -3.43 -16.87 1.21
C CYS A 331 -3.89 -17.49 -0.13
N SER A 332 -5.18 -17.44 -0.44
CA SER A 332 -5.71 -17.96 -1.72
C SER A 332 -5.71 -16.92 -2.84
N PHE A 333 -5.86 -15.64 -2.51
CA PHE A 333 -6.07 -14.56 -3.47
C PHE A 333 -5.34 -13.29 -3.02
N HIS A 334 -4.72 -12.60 -3.98
CA HIS A 334 -4.04 -11.34 -3.75
C HIS A 334 -4.60 -10.27 -4.69
N PRO A 335 -4.69 -8.99 -4.29
CA PRO A 335 -4.99 -7.89 -5.20
C PRO A 335 -4.11 -7.92 -6.45
N SER A 336 -4.73 -7.65 -7.60
CA SER A 336 -4.03 -7.52 -8.87
C SER A 336 -2.98 -6.43 -8.79
N THR A 337 -1.83 -6.66 -9.44
CA THR A 337 -0.80 -5.64 -9.65
C THR A 337 -1.08 -4.75 -10.85
N ASN A 338 -2.20 -4.91 -11.56
CA ASN A 338 -2.52 -4.07 -12.71
C ASN A 338 -2.78 -2.61 -12.30
N ASP A 339 -3.55 -2.43 -11.23
CA ASP A 339 -3.82 -1.12 -10.64
C ASP A 339 -4.06 -1.28 -9.14
N GLN A 340 -3.80 -0.23 -8.38
CA GLN A 340 -3.85 -0.23 -6.92
C GLN A 340 -4.35 1.13 -6.43
N LEU A 341 -4.98 1.13 -5.26
CA LEU A 341 -5.31 2.37 -4.57
C LEU A 341 -4.08 2.89 -3.84
N ILE A 342 -3.83 4.18 -3.93
CA ILE A 342 -2.82 4.89 -3.16
C ILE A 342 -3.56 5.82 -2.20
N ALA A 343 -3.24 5.71 -0.91
CA ALA A 343 -3.65 6.66 0.11
C ALA A 343 -2.54 7.70 0.29
N ILE A 344 -2.91 8.97 0.29
CA ILE A 344 -2.00 10.07 0.63
C ILE A 344 -2.65 10.85 1.76
N HIS A 345 -1.88 10.99 2.83
CA HIS A 345 -2.26 11.68 4.04
C HIS A 345 -1.53 13.02 4.10
N VAL A 346 -2.24 14.07 4.47
CA VAL A 346 -1.68 15.42 4.56
C VAL A 346 -2.11 16.11 5.85
N SER A 347 -1.13 16.69 6.53
CA SER A 347 -1.33 17.58 7.68
C SER A 347 -1.20 19.02 7.22
N VAL A 348 -2.14 19.84 7.65
CA VAL A 348 -2.24 21.26 7.31
C VAL A 348 -2.33 22.06 8.59
N THR A 349 -1.46 23.06 8.75
CA THR A 349 -1.44 23.93 9.94
C THR A 349 -1.56 25.39 9.58
N GLY A 350 -2.29 26.14 10.41
CA GLY A 350 -2.46 27.58 10.27
C GLY A 350 -2.35 28.29 11.61
N THR A 351 -1.85 29.52 11.59
CA THR A 351 -1.86 30.41 12.75
C THR A 351 -3.09 31.30 12.71
N MET A 352 -4.02 31.14 13.67
CA MET A 352 -5.16 32.03 13.83
C MET A 352 -4.81 33.25 14.69
N TYR A 353 -5.63 34.30 14.59
CA TYR A 353 -5.53 35.54 15.38
C TYR A 353 -5.88 35.30 16.87
N GLU A 354 -5.12 34.48 17.60
CA GLU A 354 -5.15 34.35 19.08
C GLU A 354 -4.15 33.29 19.61
N ASN A 355 -3.03 33.05 18.93
CA ASN A 355 -2.03 32.00 19.27
C ASN A 355 -2.58 30.55 19.31
N THR A 356 -3.78 30.31 18.78
CA THR A 356 -4.31 28.96 18.55
C THR A 356 -3.80 28.44 17.21
N ILE A 357 -3.10 27.30 17.24
CA ILE A 357 -2.68 26.57 16.04
C ILE A 357 -3.86 25.70 15.60
N ASP A 358 -4.44 26.02 14.44
CA ASP A 358 -5.40 25.13 13.80
C ASP A 358 -4.63 24.04 13.07
N PHE A 359 -4.94 22.79 13.40
CA PHE A 359 -4.30 21.61 12.85
C PHE A 359 -5.39 20.72 12.23
N HIS A 360 -5.25 20.44 10.94
CA HIS A 360 -6.20 19.64 10.17
C HIS A 360 -5.48 18.51 9.45
N ARG A 361 -6.03 17.30 9.54
CA ARG A 361 -5.56 16.13 8.81
C ARG A 361 -6.56 15.72 7.76
N TYR A 362 -6.05 15.33 6.61
CA TYR A 362 -6.84 14.83 5.50
C TYR A 362 -6.18 13.58 4.92
N SER A 363 -7.01 12.70 4.38
CA SER A 363 -6.57 11.59 3.55
C SER A 363 -7.26 11.70 2.21
N PHE A 364 -6.54 11.47 1.12
CA PHE A 364 -7.16 11.29 -0.17
C PHE A 364 -6.66 10.03 -0.86
N PHE A 365 -7.55 9.46 -1.65
CA PHE A 365 -7.27 8.24 -2.39
C PHE A 365 -7.19 8.54 -3.86
N VAL A 366 -6.27 7.89 -4.55
CA VAL A 366 -6.02 8.02 -5.99
C VAL A 366 -5.65 6.66 -6.56
N LEU A 367 -6.07 6.37 -7.80
CA LEU A 367 -5.62 5.16 -8.48
C LEU A 367 -4.19 5.34 -8.96
N ARG A 368 -3.36 4.31 -8.79
CA ARG A 368 -1.96 4.30 -9.23
C ARG A 368 -1.86 4.54 -10.74
N SER A 369 -2.74 3.93 -11.53
CA SER A 369 -2.85 4.17 -12.98
C SER A 369 -3.04 5.66 -13.30
N ALA A 370 -3.88 6.37 -12.56
CA ALA A 370 -4.11 7.79 -12.75
C ALA A 370 -2.83 8.59 -12.50
N ILE A 371 -2.07 8.32 -11.43
CA ILE A 371 -0.77 8.99 -11.19
C ILE A 371 0.20 8.75 -12.35
N LEU A 372 0.30 7.51 -12.82
CA LEU A 372 1.20 7.15 -13.93
C LEU A 372 0.81 7.86 -15.24
N GLU A 373 -0.49 8.06 -15.50
CA GLU A 373 -0.97 8.83 -16.65
C GLU A 373 -0.59 10.31 -16.59
N LEU A 374 -0.46 10.89 -15.38
CA LEU A 374 -0.08 12.30 -15.20
C LEU A 374 1.35 12.60 -15.67
N GLU A 375 2.24 11.61 -15.68
CA GLU A 375 3.58 11.78 -16.26
C GLU A 375 3.50 12.11 -17.76
N SER A 376 2.65 11.38 -18.49
CA SER A 376 2.41 11.64 -19.91
C SER A 376 1.74 13.00 -20.14
N LEU A 377 0.84 13.41 -19.24
CA LEU A 377 0.23 14.73 -19.29
C LEU A 377 1.25 15.85 -19.01
N PHE A 378 2.14 15.66 -18.04
CA PHE A 378 3.19 16.60 -17.69
C PHE A 378 4.13 16.80 -18.89
N ALA A 379 4.62 15.70 -19.47
CA ALA A 379 5.52 15.74 -20.62
C ALA A 379 4.91 16.50 -21.82
N LYS A 380 3.61 16.30 -22.08
CA LYS A 380 2.89 17.02 -23.14
C LYS A 380 2.73 18.51 -22.86
N THR A 381 2.56 18.89 -21.59
CA THR A 381 2.24 20.27 -21.18
C THR A 381 3.50 21.11 -20.94
N HIS A 382 4.54 20.52 -20.35
CA HIS A 382 5.73 21.22 -19.87
C HIS A 382 7.05 20.64 -20.37
N GLY A 383 7.05 19.48 -21.04
CA GLY A 383 8.27 18.79 -21.44
C GLY A 383 8.96 18.12 -20.25
N GLN A 384 10.28 18.26 -20.16
CA GLN A 384 11.07 17.67 -19.07
C GLN A 384 11.02 18.54 -17.80
N PRO A 385 10.84 17.96 -16.61
CA PRO A 385 10.90 18.71 -15.37
C PRO A 385 12.24 19.42 -15.19
N THR A 386 12.18 20.64 -14.67
CA THR A 386 13.37 21.37 -14.21
C THR A 386 13.21 21.69 -12.72
N PHE A 387 14.33 21.96 -12.03
CA PHE A 387 14.32 22.18 -10.57
C PHE A 387 13.31 23.27 -10.15
N ASN A 388 13.35 24.42 -10.83
CA ASN A 388 12.42 25.55 -10.66
C ASN A 388 11.33 25.59 -11.75
N GLY A 389 11.04 24.44 -12.35
CA GLY A 389 10.07 24.32 -13.43
C GLY A 389 8.62 24.42 -12.97
N PRO A 390 7.68 24.50 -13.92
CA PRO A 390 6.26 24.45 -13.62
C PRO A 390 5.85 23.11 -13.01
N LYS A 391 4.74 23.13 -12.27
CA LYS A 391 4.05 21.95 -11.73
C LYS A 391 2.70 21.82 -12.45
N LEU A 392 2.22 20.59 -12.65
CA LEU A 392 0.81 20.39 -13.00
C LEU A 392 -0.06 20.81 -11.81
N LEU A 393 -0.91 21.80 -12.04
CA LEU A 393 -1.75 22.39 -11.00
C LEU A 393 -2.84 21.41 -10.55
N TRP A 394 -3.19 21.43 -9.27
CA TRP A 394 -4.24 20.60 -8.68
C TRP A 394 -5.54 20.66 -9.48
N SER A 395 -6.05 21.86 -9.76
CA SER A 395 -7.22 22.07 -10.62
C SER A 395 -7.20 21.37 -11.99
N THR A 396 -6.03 20.97 -12.50
CA THR A 396 -5.88 20.25 -13.77
C THR A 396 -5.98 18.73 -13.61
N TRP A 397 -5.54 18.17 -12.47
CA TRP A 397 -5.42 16.71 -12.30
C TRP A 397 -6.17 16.16 -11.08
N GLY A 398 -6.19 16.88 -9.97
CA GLY A 398 -6.63 16.38 -8.68
C GLY A 398 -8.13 16.07 -8.58
N PRO A 399 -9.04 17.03 -8.85
CA PRO A 399 -10.47 16.85 -8.58
C PRO A 399 -11.12 15.64 -9.26
N GLN A 400 -10.64 15.27 -10.46
CA GLN A 400 -11.19 14.18 -11.28
C GLN A 400 -10.60 12.81 -10.95
N HIS A 401 -9.49 12.74 -10.22
CA HIS A 401 -8.76 11.49 -9.95
C HIS A 401 -8.72 11.14 -8.46
N THR A 402 -9.23 12.01 -7.59
CA THR A 402 -9.10 11.85 -6.14
C THR A 402 -10.42 11.89 -5.41
N THR A 403 -10.48 11.25 -4.24
CA THR A 403 -11.55 11.40 -3.25
C THR A 403 -10.95 11.71 -1.88
N TRP A 404 -11.33 12.86 -1.30
CA TRP A 404 -10.80 13.39 -0.05
C TRP A 404 -11.70 13.13 1.14
N PHE A 405 -11.07 12.90 2.29
CA PHE A 405 -11.71 12.72 3.59
C PHE A 405 -10.97 13.55 4.64
N ARG A 406 -11.73 14.15 5.56
CA ARG A 406 -11.16 14.79 6.75
C ARG A 406 -11.02 13.74 7.84
N VAL A 407 -9.81 13.63 8.40
CA VAL A 407 -9.48 12.68 9.47
C VAL A 407 -9.79 13.31 10.83
N GLN A 408 -10.37 12.54 11.75
CA GLN A 408 -10.67 13.05 13.10
C GLN A 408 -9.40 13.05 13.97
N ARG A 409 -9.35 13.97 14.95
CA ARG A 409 -8.12 14.46 15.63
C ARG A 409 -7.31 13.41 16.43
N ASN A 410 -7.79 12.17 16.55
CA ASN A 410 -7.24 11.10 17.41
C ASN A 410 -7.00 9.77 16.68
N GLU A 411 -7.09 9.72 15.35
CA GLU A 411 -6.72 8.52 14.58
C GLU A 411 -5.26 8.64 14.18
N ASP A 412 -4.46 7.63 14.53
CA ASP A 412 -3.08 7.54 14.10
C ASP A 412 -3.02 7.17 12.62
N TRP A 413 -3.05 8.25 11.84
CA TRP A 413 -2.36 8.59 10.60
C TRP A 413 -2.17 7.57 9.45
N GLN A 414 -2.23 6.25 9.62
CA GLN A 414 -2.05 5.29 8.55
C GLN A 414 -3.37 4.62 8.17
N SER A 415 -3.92 4.94 6.99
CA SER A 415 -5.07 4.18 6.49
C SER A 415 -4.67 2.71 6.30
N SER A 416 -5.35 1.82 7.01
CA SER A 416 -5.42 0.39 6.67
C SER A 416 -5.84 0.24 5.22
N LEU A 417 -4.88 0.03 4.32
CA LEU A 417 -5.12 -0.10 2.89
C LEU A 417 -4.58 -1.43 2.40
N TYR A 418 -5.43 -2.14 1.64
CA TYR A 418 -5.00 -3.32 0.92
C TYR A 418 -5.80 -3.50 -0.37
N GLY A 419 -5.10 -3.51 -1.51
CA GLY A 419 -5.71 -3.54 -2.84
C GLY A 419 -6.53 -2.27 -3.11
N PHE A 420 -7.86 -2.41 -3.15
CA PHE A 420 -8.81 -1.31 -3.35
C PHE A 420 -9.64 -1.02 -2.10
N ARG A 421 -9.36 -1.70 -0.98
CA ARG A 421 -10.12 -1.58 0.26
C ARG A 421 -9.35 -0.75 1.27
N VAL A 422 -10.10 0.04 2.01
CA VAL A 422 -9.64 0.83 3.13
C VAL A 422 -10.50 0.51 4.34
N VAL A 423 -9.89 0.28 5.48
CA VAL A 423 -10.57 0.09 6.76
C VAL A 423 -10.23 1.26 7.67
N GLU A 424 -11.21 1.72 8.43
CA GLU A 424 -10.96 2.65 9.53
C GLU A 424 -11.99 2.43 10.66
N PRO A 425 -11.62 2.71 11.91
CA PRO A 425 -12.57 2.80 13.01
C PRO A 425 -13.38 4.10 12.95
N ILE A 426 -14.66 4.05 13.32
CA ILE A 426 -15.56 5.21 13.35
C ILE A 426 -16.40 5.27 14.63
N ASN A 427 -16.70 6.49 15.09
CA ASN A 427 -17.63 6.73 16.20
C ASN A 427 -19.06 6.80 15.67
N ASP A 428 -19.99 6.15 16.36
CA ASP A 428 -21.42 6.15 16.01
C ASP A 428 -22.28 6.22 17.29
N PRO A 429 -22.86 7.39 17.64
CA PRO A 429 -22.84 8.65 16.89
C PRO A 429 -21.47 9.37 16.95
N PRO A 430 -21.13 10.23 15.97
CA PRO A 430 -19.80 10.83 15.83
C PRO A 430 -19.32 11.68 17.03
N GLU A 431 -20.25 12.09 17.87
CA GLU A 431 -20.08 13.14 18.89
C GLU A 431 -20.03 12.60 20.33
N VAL A 432 -20.26 11.29 20.56
CA VAL A 432 -20.38 10.71 21.92
C VAL A 432 -19.56 9.41 22.07
N SER A 433 -18.62 9.45 23.03
CA SER A 433 -17.70 8.36 23.47
C SER A 433 -16.64 7.90 22.47
N ARG A 434 -15.43 7.64 23.00
CA ARG A 434 -14.23 7.21 22.24
C ARG A 434 -14.17 5.70 22.00
N GLU A 435 -14.96 4.92 22.73
CA GLU A 435 -15.04 3.46 22.63
C GLU A 435 -16.40 2.93 23.11
N PRO A 436 -16.84 1.75 22.64
CA PRO A 436 -16.28 0.98 21.52
C PRO A 436 -16.74 1.52 20.14
N ARG A 437 -15.94 1.34 19.10
CA ARG A 437 -16.08 1.94 17.75
C ARG A 437 -16.61 0.93 16.73
N ARG A 438 -17.24 1.39 15.65
CA ARG A 438 -17.57 0.51 14.49
C ARG A 438 -16.41 0.52 13.50
N LEU A 439 -16.30 -0.52 12.68
CA LEU A 439 -15.38 -0.53 11.54
C LEU A 439 -16.13 -0.07 10.29
N ARG A 440 -15.51 0.81 9.52
CA ARG A 440 -15.96 1.24 8.20
C ARG A 440 -15.01 0.70 7.14
N ILE A 441 -15.54 -0.01 6.16
CA ILE A 441 -14.80 -0.47 4.99
C ILE A 441 -15.25 0.34 3.77
N ARG A 442 -14.30 0.97 3.09
CA ARG A 442 -14.50 1.57 1.78
C ARG A 442 -13.82 0.74 0.71
N ASP A 443 -14.58 0.30 -0.28
CA ASP A 443 -14.09 -0.49 -1.40
C ASP A 443 -14.18 0.34 -2.68
N PHE A 444 -13.02 0.77 -3.17
CA PHE A 444 -12.83 1.60 -4.36
C PHE A 444 -12.71 0.77 -5.65
N ASN A 445 -13.06 -0.52 -5.63
CA ASN A 445 -13.02 -1.33 -6.84
C ASN A 445 -13.97 -0.74 -7.91
N PRO A 446 -13.44 -0.30 -9.07
CA PRO A 446 -14.23 0.38 -10.09
C PRO A 446 -15.30 -0.50 -10.72
N HIS A 447 -15.14 -1.83 -10.68
CA HIS A 447 -16.14 -2.76 -11.21
C HIS A 447 -17.37 -2.89 -10.31
N ILE A 448 -17.20 -2.70 -9.00
CA ILE A 448 -18.33 -2.75 -8.05
C ILE A 448 -19.24 -1.55 -8.27
N ALA A 449 -18.66 -0.35 -8.36
CA ALA A 449 -19.41 0.87 -8.62
C ALA A 449 -20.20 0.79 -9.94
N ARG A 450 -19.56 0.35 -11.03
CA ARG A 450 -20.20 0.24 -12.36
C ARG A 450 -21.34 -0.77 -12.42
N ASN A 451 -21.30 -1.82 -11.59
CA ASN A 451 -22.30 -2.90 -11.61
C ASN A 451 -23.26 -2.86 -10.41
N TYR A 452 -23.22 -1.81 -9.59
CA TYR A 452 -23.98 -1.74 -8.34
C TYR A 452 -25.50 -1.85 -8.54
N HIS A 453 -26.04 -1.25 -9.61
CA HIS A 453 -27.48 -1.29 -9.91
C HIS A 453 -27.94 -2.59 -10.59
N ALA A 454 -27.01 -3.40 -11.12
CA ALA A 454 -27.32 -4.63 -11.82
C ALA A 454 -27.30 -5.87 -10.91
N GLN A 455 -26.84 -5.74 -9.67
CA GLN A 455 -26.72 -6.85 -8.72
C GLN A 455 -27.98 -7.02 -7.87
N ASP A 456 -28.31 -8.28 -7.55
CA ASP A 456 -29.36 -8.63 -6.60
C ASP A 456 -28.93 -8.19 -5.20
N LYS A 457 -29.68 -7.24 -4.61
CA LYS A 457 -29.36 -6.57 -3.35
C LYS A 457 -29.96 -7.25 -2.11
N SER A 458 -30.65 -8.37 -2.27
CA SER A 458 -31.42 -9.02 -1.19
C SER A 458 -30.61 -9.32 0.08
N ASP A 459 -29.32 -9.63 -0.06
CA ASP A 459 -28.40 -9.90 1.07
C ASP A 459 -27.27 -8.85 1.23
N TRP A 460 -27.43 -7.64 0.68
CA TRP A 460 -26.37 -6.64 0.63
C TRP A 460 -26.32 -5.78 1.89
N ARG A 461 -25.10 -5.55 2.41
CA ARG A 461 -24.81 -4.54 3.43
C ARG A 461 -24.05 -3.37 2.80
N GLY A 462 -24.36 -2.15 3.23
CA GLY A 462 -23.67 -0.94 2.80
C GLY A 462 -24.36 -0.15 1.68
N ARG A 463 -23.76 0.99 1.33
CA ARG A 463 -24.25 1.93 0.32
C ARG A 463 -23.17 2.21 -0.72
N LEU A 464 -23.57 2.50 -1.95
CA LEU A 464 -22.67 3.11 -2.94
C LEU A 464 -22.62 4.61 -2.68
N VAL A 465 -21.41 5.15 -2.60
CA VAL A 465 -21.15 6.58 -2.70
C VAL A 465 -20.68 6.84 -4.13
N GLU A 466 -21.50 7.57 -4.89
CA GLU A 466 -21.16 7.95 -6.26
C GLU A 466 -20.03 8.98 -6.26
N GLY A 467 -19.15 8.88 -7.25
CA GLY A 467 -18.10 9.85 -7.46
C GLY A 467 -18.66 11.07 -8.17
N GLU A 468 -18.51 12.25 -7.59
CA GLU A 468 -18.99 13.51 -8.16
C GLU A 468 -17.88 14.57 -8.15
N LEU A 469 -17.84 15.36 -9.22
CA LEU A 469 -17.00 16.56 -9.25
C LEU A 469 -17.66 17.63 -8.39
N THR A 470 -17.11 17.82 -7.19
CA THR A 470 -17.56 18.88 -6.30
C THR A 470 -16.91 20.21 -6.67
N SER A 471 -17.69 21.29 -6.62
CA SER A 471 -17.18 22.67 -6.67
C SER A 471 -17.05 23.27 -5.28
N THR A 472 -17.39 22.51 -4.24
CA THR A 472 -17.33 22.95 -2.85
C THR A 472 -15.88 23.11 -2.42
N ILE A 473 -15.54 24.32 -1.99
CA ILE A 473 -14.23 24.64 -1.40
C ILE A 473 -14.37 24.49 0.11
N SER A 474 -13.56 23.61 0.68
CA SER A 474 -13.54 23.35 2.13
C SER A 474 -12.36 24.09 2.74
N CYS A 475 -12.58 24.83 3.83
CA CYS A 475 -11.49 25.40 4.62
C CYS A 475 -10.53 24.29 5.09
N PRO A 476 -9.20 24.46 5.01
CA PRO A 476 -8.44 25.68 4.66
C PRO A 476 -7.96 25.77 3.19
N PHE A 477 -8.58 25.04 2.27
CA PHE A 477 -8.23 25.05 0.85
C PHE A 477 -8.88 26.24 0.11
N THR A 478 -8.30 26.61 -1.03
CA THR A 478 -8.77 27.71 -1.90
C THR A 478 -9.33 27.20 -3.23
N GLU A 479 -9.25 25.89 -3.47
CA GLU A 479 -9.81 25.22 -4.63
C GLU A 479 -10.55 23.94 -4.19
N PRO A 480 -11.48 23.41 -5.02
CA PRO A 480 -12.25 22.24 -4.65
C PRO A 480 -11.36 21.01 -4.46
N LEU A 481 -11.69 20.22 -3.44
CA LEU A 481 -11.10 18.90 -3.24
C LEU A 481 -11.76 17.89 -4.18
N GLY A 482 -11.08 16.79 -4.48
CA GLY A 482 -11.65 15.72 -5.28
C GLY A 482 -12.66 14.88 -4.50
N SER A 483 -13.71 14.42 -5.19
CA SER A 483 -14.67 13.41 -4.71
C SER A 483 -15.07 12.45 -5.84
N ALA A 484 -14.19 12.26 -6.84
CA ALA A 484 -14.53 11.64 -8.12
C ALA A 484 -14.44 10.10 -8.13
N LEU A 485 -13.73 9.48 -7.18
CA LEU A 485 -13.66 8.02 -7.10
C LEU A 485 -14.91 7.50 -6.37
N PRO A 486 -15.77 6.72 -7.05
CA PRO A 486 -16.88 6.06 -6.39
C PRO A 486 -16.36 4.91 -5.51
N TYR A 487 -17.06 4.65 -4.41
CA TYR A 487 -16.71 3.54 -3.53
C TYR A 487 -17.96 2.96 -2.88
N ARG A 488 -17.88 1.68 -2.53
CA ARG A 488 -18.87 1.06 -1.67
C ARG A 488 -18.45 1.25 -0.21
N GLU A 489 -19.38 1.69 0.62
CA GLU A 489 -19.17 1.89 2.05
C GLU A 489 -19.99 0.89 2.85
N ILE A 490 -19.33 0.15 3.74
CA ILE A 490 -19.94 -0.81 4.67
C ILE A 490 -19.51 -0.45 6.07
N VAL A 491 -20.42 -0.54 7.04
CA VAL A 491 -20.14 -0.28 8.46
C VAL A 491 -20.52 -1.52 9.27
N SER A 492 -19.67 -1.92 10.20
CA SER A 492 -19.90 -3.10 11.04
C SER A 492 -21.10 -2.90 11.96
N GLU A 493 -21.84 -3.98 12.24
CA GLU A 493 -22.84 -4.01 13.31
C GLU A 493 -22.19 -4.18 14.67
N GLU A 494 -21.13 -5.00 14.73
CA GLU A 494 -20.32 -5.20 15.93
C GLU A 494 -19.52 -3.94 16.27
N LEU A 495 -19.36 -3.72 17.57
CA LEU A 495 -18.53 -2.68 18.15
C LEU A 495 -17.21 -3.29 18.63
N PHE A 496 -16.12 -2.60 18.36
CA PHE A 496 -14.76 -3.02 18.63
C PHE A 496 -14.08 -2.05 19.59
N ASP A 497 -13.29 -2.60 20.50
CA ASP A 497 -12.38 -1.84 21.35
C ASP A 497 -11.08 -1.59 20.56
N VAL A 498 -11.03 -0.48 19.82
CA VAL A 498 -10.02 -0.22 18.80
C VAL A 498 -9.78 1.29 18.66
N ASP A 499 -8.52 1.68 18.57
CA ASP A 499 -8.11 3.05 18.27
C ASP A 499 -7.71 3.18 16.81
N ASP A 500 -7.01 2.17 16.29
CA ASP A 500 -6.46 2.15 14.94
C ASP A 500 -6.50 0.74 14.32
N THR A 501 -6.29 0.65 13.01
CA THR A 501 -6.35 -0.61 12.27
C THR A 501 -5.17 -0.77 11.34
N LEU A 502 -4.69 -2.01 11.21
CA LEU A 502 -3.86 -2.46 10.07
C LEU A 502 -4.61 -3.55 9.30
N MET A 503 -4.33 -3.73 8.01
CA MET A 503 -5.01 -4.76 7.21
C MET A 503 -4.13 -5.39 6.15
N ASP A 504 -4.50 -6.60 5.74
CA ASP A 504 -3.94 -7.29 4.58
C ASP A 504 -5.01 -8.10 3.81
N GLU A 505 -4.60 -9.11 3.04
CA GLU A 505 -5.49 -9.93 2.22
C GLU A 505 -6.63 -10.63 2.93
N SER A 506 -6.43 -10.96 4.20
CA SER A 506 -7.29 -11.86 4.95
C SER A 506 -7.50 -11.42 6.38
N ARG A 507 -6.82 -10.36 6.84
CA ARG A 507 -6.85 -9.91 8.22
C ARG A 507 -7.13 -8.44 8.34
N ILE A 508 -7.82 -8.11 9.43
CA ILE A 508 -7.82 -6.76 10.01
C ILE A 508 -7.25 -6.89 11.42
N LEU A 509 -6.18 -6.17 11.70
CA LEU A 509 -5.61 -5.99 13.02
C LEU A 509 -6.28 -4.78 13.65
N LEU A 510 -6.78 -4.94 14.87
CA LEU A 510 -7.39 -3.90 15.68
C LEU A 510 -6.39 -3.53 16.76
N LEU A 511 -5.83 -2.33 16.66
CA LEU A 511 -4.82 -1.82 17.57
C LEU A 511 -5.51 -1.00 18.65
N LYS A 512 -5.20 -1.31 19.90
CA LYS A 512 -5.66 -0.57 21.07
C LYS A 512 -4.47 -0.01 21.81
N LYS A 513 -4.49 1.28 22.06
CA LYS A 513 -3.46 2.02 22.78
C LYS A 513 -3.93 2.40 24.18
N ASP A 514 -2.99 2.74 25.04
CA ASP A 514 -3.28 3.27 26.37
C ASP A 514 -3.25 4.81 26.40
N GLU A 515 -3.30 5.41 27.59
CA GLU A 515 -3.31 6.86 27.76
C GLU A 515 -1.99 7.55 27.36
N PHE A 516 -0.92 6.78 27.19
CA PHE A 516 0.42 7.25 26.78
C PHE A 516 0.70 6.97 25.31
N ASP A 517 -0.31 6.57 24.54
CA ASP A 517 -0.20 6.15 23.14
C ASP A 517 0.61 4.86 22.93
N GLU A 518 0.81 4.08 23.99
CA GLU A 518 1.53 2.80 23.90
C GLU A 518 0.56 1.68 23.50
N LEU A 519 1.00 0.85 22.55
CA LEU A 519 0.22 -0.28 22.06
C LEU A 519 -0.01 -1.32 23.16
N ARG A 520 -1.28 -1.46 23.57
CA ARG A 520 -1.71 -2.31 24.69
C ARG A 520 -2.28 -3.64 24.26
N LYS A 521 -2.95 -3.70 23.11
CA LYS A 521 -3.63 -4.90 22.62
C LYS A 521 -3.74 -4.89 21.10
N ILE A 522 -3.54 -6.06 20.50
CA ILE A 522 -3.91 -6.33 19.10
C ILE A 522 -4.91 -7.48 19.06
N ASP A 523 -6.10 -7.22 18.51
CA ASP A 523 -7.02 -8.27 18.07
C ASP A 523 -6.89 -8.47 16.55
N VAL A 524 -6.83 -9.71 16.08
CA VAL A 524 -6.75 -10.07 14.66
C VAL A 524 -8.07 -10.70 14.24
N LEU A 525 -8.78 -10.06 13.32
CA LEU A 525 -9.96 -10.59 12.66
C LEU A 525 -9.53 -11.30 11.37
N VAL A 526 -9.90 -12.56 11.17
CA VAL A 526 -9.51 -13.38 10.00
C VAL A 526 -10.73 -13.65 9.12
N PHE A 527 -10.68 -13.27 7.85
CA PHE A 527 -11.78 -13.30 6.88
C PHE A 527 -11.83 -14.55 5.98
#